data_AF-A0A8H7WA31-F1
#
_entry.id   AF-A0A8H7WA31-F1
#
_cell.length_a   1.000
_cell.length_b   1.000
_cell.length_c   1.000
_cell.angle_alpha   90.00
_cell.angle_beta   90.00
_cell.angle_gamma   90.00
#
_symmetry.space_group_name_H-M   'P 1'
#
loop_
_entity.id
_entity.type
_entity.pdbx_description
1 polymer ?
#
loop_
_entity_poly.entity_id
_entity_poly.type
_entity_poly.pdbx_seq_one_letter_code
_entity_poly.pdbx_strand_id
1 'polypeptide(L)'
;MVKRVLVGYGIDVDAVSGWIQTQDSHPADPTNVSRGIFGATVGVDRLLNGLHGYTHELVSTLTEQQERDVLARSIEVARGLTGKMPKGWTAPAWSTSKRSIKLLEEYGLEYDHSFMHHDSQMYFVPDGTEEWRETDTRSSASASTWMTPLSSLKPSKIVEVPANWHLDDWPPLQPQGGNGYIDPYVIERMWKEQFESLYRENESFCFSNEYSSASQWEAAGYLDAREDY
;
A
#
# COMPACT_ATOMS: atom_id res chain seq x y z
N MET A 1 28.91 -14.66 -8.95
CA MET A 1 28.37 -13.34 -9.34
C MET A 1 28.10 -12.53 -8.07
N VAL A 2 28.12 -11.20 -8.15
CA VAL A 2 27.77 -10.31 -7.03
C VAL A 2 26.24 -10.21 -6.96
N LYS A 3 25.64 -10.48 -5.80
CA LYS A 3 24.18 -10.33 -5.60
C LYS A 3 23.78 -8.86 -5.57
N ARG A 4 22.62 -8.54 -6.15
CA ARG A 4 22.04 -7.18 -6.18
C ARG A 4 20.71 -7.17 -5.42
N VAL A 5 20.77 -6.84 -4.15
CA VAL A 5 19.59 -6.81 -3.28
C VAL A 5 19.18 -5.37 -3.02
N LEU A 6 17.91 -5.05 -3.26
CA LEU A 6 17.31 -3.76 -2.95
C LEU A 6 16.36 -3.97 -1.76
N VAL A 7 16.67 -3.37 -0.61
CA VAL A 7 15.80 -3.42 0.58
C VAL A 7 15.23 -2.02 0.79
N GLY A 8 13.91 -1.94 0.85
CA GLY A 8 13.16 -0.70 1.05
C GLY A 8 12.20 -0.82 2.23
N TYR A 9 11.99 0.30 2.91
CA TYR A 9 10.93 0.44 3.90
C TYR A 9 9.95 1.50 3.40
N GLY A 10 8.76 1.05 3.02
CA GLY A 10 7.59 1.90 2.81
C GLY A 10 6.98 2.21 4.16
N ILE A 11 6.61 3.46 4.40
CA ILE A 11 5.95 3.83 5.64
C ILE A 11 4.73 4.65 5.30
N ASP A 12 3.59 4.05 5.56
CA ASP A 12 2.30 4.59 5.19
C ASP A 12 1.77 5.34 6.41
N VAL A 13 1.70 6.67 6.24
CA VAL A 13 1.33 7.61 7.30
C VAL A 13 -0.19 7.71 7.39
N ASP A 14 -0.82 6.60 7.74
CA ASP A 14 -2.29 6.52 7.84
C ASP A 14 -2.83 7.40 8.96
N ALA A 15 -2.10 7.49 10.09
CA ALA A 15 -2.40 8.37 11.21
C ALA A 15 -3.91 8.63 11.42
N VAL A 16 -4.37 9.87 11.29
CA VAL A 16 -5.79 10.24 11.38
C VAL A 16 -6.57 9.91 10.09
N SER A 17 -5.92 9.93 8.92
CA SER A 17 -6.60 9.71 7.63
C SER A 17 -7.26 8.34 7.56
N GLY A 18 -6.61 7.27 8.03
CA GLY A 18 -7.18 5.93 8.08
C GLY A 18 -8.45 5.81 8.94
N TRP A 19 -8.63 6.65 9.96
CA TRP A 19 -9.79 6.60 10.87
C TRP A 19 -10.96 7.48 10.43
N ILE A 20 -10.72 8.50 9.61
CA ILE A 20 -11.78 9.42 9.14
C ILE A 20 -12.40 8.96 7.81
N GLN A 21 -11.86 7.90 7.22
CA GLN A 21 -12.40 7.23 6.06
C GLN A 21 -13.61 6.34 6.42
N THR A 22 -14.77 6.94 6.64
CA THR A 22 -15.96 6.22 7.11
C THR A 22 -16.73 5.59 5.94
N GLN A 23 -16.70 4.26 5.81
CA GLN A 23 -17.39 3.54 4.70
C GLN A 23 -18.90 3.37 4.92
N ASP A 24 -19.39 3.59 6.14
CA ASP A 24 -20.78 3.36 6.56
C ASP A 24 -21.56 4.66 6.83
N SER A 25 -21.02 5.81 6.40
CA SER A 25 -21.62 7.14 6.62
C SER A 25 -21.75 7.56 8.09
N HIS A 26 -21.18 6.83 9.04
CA HIS A 26 -21.14 7.22 10.45
C HIS A 26 -19.94 8.12 10.72
N PRO A 27 -20.07 9.18 11.56
CA PRO A 27 -18.92 10.00 11.92
C PRO A 27 -17.85 9.18 12.63
N ALA A 28 -16.58 9.46 12.33
CA ALA A 28 -15.46 8.89 13.07
C ALA A 28 -15.57 9.21 14.56
N ASP A 29 -15.36 8.21 15.42
CA ASP A 29 -15.46 8.39 16.86
C ASP A 29 -14.15 8.97 17.46
N PRO A 30 -14.23 9.70 18.58
CA PRO A 30 -13.04 10.33 19.19
C PRO A 30 -11.95 9.34 19.60
N THR A 31 -12.27 8.08 19.91
CA THR A 31 -11.29 7.06 20.32
C THR A 31 -10.39 6.72 19.15
N ASN A 32 -10.97 6.47 17.98
CA ASN A 32 -10.23 6.15 16.77
C ASN A 32 -9.39 7.33 16.28
N VAL A 33 -9.97 8.54 16.28
CA VAL A 33 -9.22 9.76 15.95
C VAL A 33 -8.02 9.96 16.89
N SER A 34 -8.16 9.65 18.19
CA SER A 34 -7.06 9.78 19.15
C SER A 34 -5.86 8.86 18.85
N ARG A 35 -6.12 7.63 18.34
CA ARG A 35 -5.07 6.69 17.91
C ARG A 35 -4.29 7.25 16.72
N GLY A 36 -5.01 7.83 15.76
CA GLY A 36 -4.39 8.48 14.61
C GLY A 36 -3.54 9.69 14.97
N ILE A 37 -3.96 10.50 15.95
CA ILE A 37 -3.17 11.65 16.45
C ILE A 37 -1.85 11.17 17.07
N PHE A 38 -1.88 10.08 17.85
CA PHE A 38 -0.67 9.49 18.40
C PHE A 38 0.28 9.02 17.28
N GLY A 39 -0.26 8.31 16.28
CA GLY A 39 0.49 7.90 15.09
C GLY A 39 1.23 9.07 14.44
N ALA A 40 0.53 10.18 14.17
CA ALA A 40 1.12 11.37 13.57
C ALA A 40 2.13 12.12 14.44
N THR A 41 1.86 12.26 15.75
CA THR A 41 2.64 13.17 16.62
C THR A 41 3.78 12.50 17.35
N VAL A 42 3.75 11.17 17.48
CA VAL A 42 4.77 10.39 18.17
C VAL A 42 5.46 9.42 17.21
N GLY A 43 4.74 8.88 16.23
CA GLY A 43 5.24 7.82 15.35
C GLY A 43 5.92 8.26 14.05
N VAL A 44 5.85 9.53 13.66
CA VAL A 44 6.19 9.99 12.30
C VAL A 44 7.50 10.79 12.23
N ASP A 45 8.32 10.80 13.29
CA ASP A 45 9.31 11.87 13.48
C ASP A 45 10.44 11.97 12.42
N ARG A 46 10.51 11.13 11.36
CA ARG A 46 11.44 11.31 10.21
C ARG A 46 11.01 10.70 8.87
N LEU A 47 9.86 11.02 8.27
CA LEU A 47 9.48 10.39 6.99
C LEU A 47 8.70 11.32 6.04
N LEU A 48 9.31 11.70 4.91
CA LEU A 48 8.62 12.37 3.79
C LEU A 48 9.30 12.03 2.46
N ASN A 49 8.62 11.32 1.54
CA ASN A 49 8.89 11.31 0.07
C ASN A 49 7.87 10.53 -0.82
N GLY A 50 6.69 10.13 -0.32
CA GLY A 50 5.67 9.40 -1.09
C GLY A 50 4.26 10.00 -0.99
N LEU A 51 3.33 9.58 -1.85
CA LEU A 51 1.91 9.93 -1.80
C LEU A 51 1.07 8.73 -1.38
N HIS A 52 0.06 8.95 -0.53
CA HIS A 52 -0.79 7.88 0.02
C HIS A 52 -2.25 8.36 0.20
N GLY A 53 -2.84 8.91 -0.87
CA GLY A 53 -4.17 9.57 -0.81
C GLY A 53 -4.18 10.87 0.01
N TYR A 54 -5.38 11.41 0.27
CA TYR A 54 -5.54 12.62 1.11
C TYR A 54 -6.14 12.29 2.48
N THR A 55 -7.19 11.48 2.48
CA THR A 55 -7.85 10.94 3.68
C THR A 55 -7.90 9.41 3.66
N HIS A 56 -6.92 8.78 3.02
CA HIS A 56 -6.82 7.32 2.91
C HIS A 56 -8.01 6.69 2.15
N GLU A 57 -8.54 7.36 1.12
CA GLU A 57 -9.75 6.93 0.41
C GLU A 57 -9.56 5.62 -0.39
N LEU A 58 -10.59 4.75 -0.43
CA LEU A 58 -10.59 3.57 -1.31
C LEU A 58 -10.72 4.05 -2.76
N VAL A 59 -9.60 4.12 -3.49
CA VAL A 59 -9.54 4.75 -4.82
C VAL A 59 -10.46 4.04 -5.82
N SER A 60 -10.62 2.73 -5.67
CA SER A 60 -11.58 1.91 -6.40
C SER A 60 -13.03 2.42 -6.36
N THR A 61 -13.42 3.12 -5.28
CA THR A 61 -14.79 3.64 -5.07
C THR A 61 -15.00 5.06 -5.58
N LEU A 62 -13.92 5.77 -5.91
CA LEU A 62 -13.99 7.15 -6.35
C LEU A 62 -14.50 7.26 -7.79
N THR A 63 -15.08 8.40 -8.14
CA THR A 63 -15.21 8.83 -9.55
C THR A 63 -13.85 9.28 -10.08
N GLU A 64 -13.68 9.31 -11.41
CA GLU A 64 -12.44 9.79 -12.02
C GLU A 64 -12.10 11.23 -11.58
N GLN A 65 -13.10 12.13 -11.51
CA GLN A 65 -12.86 13.51 -11.09
C GLN A 65 -12.40 13.58 -9.63
N GLN A 66 -13.00 12.79 -8.74
CA GLN A 66 -12.58 12.74 -7.33
C GLN A 66 -11.14 12.22 -7.20
N GLU A 67 -10.78 11.15 -7.93
CA GLU A 67 -9.41 10.62 -7.91
C GLU A 67 -8.39 11.65 -8.42
N ARG A 68 -8.73 12.39 -9.49
CA ARG A 68 -7.92 13.51 -10.01
C ARG A 68 -7.75 14.62 -8.98
N ASP A 69 -8.83 15.03 -8.32
CA ASP A 69 -8.81 16.09 -7.33
C ASP A 69 -7.96 15.71 -6.11
N VAL A 70 -8.12 14.48 -5.61
CA VAL A 70 -7.32 13.92 -4.51
C VAL A 70 -5.85 13.83 -4.89
N LEU A 71 -5.54 13.28 -6.07
CA LEU A 71 -4.16 13.15 -6.55
C LEU A 71 -3.49 14.52 -6.74
N ALA A 72 -4.17 15.46 -7.39
CA ALA A 72 -3.68 16.82 -7.60
C ALA A 72 -3.40 17.54 -6.27
N ARG A 73 -4.34 17.45 -5.33
CA ARG A 73 -4.19 18.09 -4.02
C ARG A 73 -3.05 17.48 -3.21
N SER A 74 -2.90 16.16 -3.25
CA SER A 74 -1.83 15.44 -2.56
C SER A 74 -0.45 15.81 -3.10
N ILE A 75 -0.32 15.92 -4.43
CA ILE A 75 0.89 16.41 -5.10
C ILE A 75 1.22 17.84 -4.67
N GLU A 76 0.21 18.74 -4.65
CA GLU A 76 0.39 20.13 -4.23
C GLU A 76 0.93 20.23 -2.80
N VAL A 77 0.33 19.48 -1.86
CA VAL A 77 0.74 19.45 -0.45
C VAL A 77 2.15 18.89 -0.31
N ALA A 78 2.44 17.73 -0.90
CA ALA A 78 3.75 17.09 -0.83
C ALA A 78 4.85 18.01 -1.40
N ARG A 79 4.58 18.68 -2.52
CA ARG A 79 5.49 19.66 -3.11
C ARG A 79 5.65 20.91 -2.24
N GLY A 80 4.58 21.39 -1.61
CA GLY A 80 4.62 22.52 -0.68
C GLY A 80 5.51 22.24 0.53
N LEU A 81 5.50 21.01 1.04
CA LEU A 81 6.30 20.59 2.19
C LEU A 81 7.76 20.28 1.85
N THR A 82 8.01 19.62 0.72
CA THR A 82 9.35 19.10 0.37
C THR A 82 10.10 19.95 -0.65
N GLY A 83 9.41 20.85 -1.36
CA GLY A 83 9.94 21.59 -2.51
C GLY A 83 10.17 20.73 -3.76
N LYS A 84 9.82 19.44 -3.75
CA LYS A 84 10.09 18.49 -4.83
C LYS A 84 8.80 17.86 -5.34
N MET A 85 8.82 17.41 -6.59
CA MET A 85 7.75 16.58 -7.13
C MET A 85 7.86 15.17 -6.52
N PRO A 86 6.79 14.61 -5.93
CA PRO A 86 6.78 13.20 -5.53
C PRO A 86 7.01 12.33 -6.77
N LYS A 87 7.73 11.22 -6.58
CA LYS A 87 8.03 10.25 -7.65
C LYS A 87 7.18 8.99 -7.57
N GLY A 88 6.65 8.70 -6.38
CA GLY A 88 5.92 7.48 -6.10
C GLY A 88 4.56 7.73 -5.50
N TRP A 89 3.72 6.73 -5.62
CA TRP A 89 2.38 6.69 -5.05
C TRP A 89 2.10 5.28 -4.53
N THR A 90 1.40 5.22 -3.41
CA THR A 90 0.79 4.01 -2.86
C THR A 90 -0.71 4.28 -2.75
N ALA A 91 -1.53 3.38 -3.27
CA ALA A 91 -2.97 3.46 -3.12
C ALA A 91 -3.34 3.19 -1.66
N PRO A 92 -4.18 4.04 -1.02
CA PRO A 92 -4.70 3.73 0.30
C PRO A 92 -5.37 2.36 0.36
N ALA A 93 -5.04 1.58 1.40
CA ALA A 93 -5.44 0.17 1.56
C ALA A 93 -5.13 -0.73 0.34
N TRP A 94 -4.13 -0.37 -0.47
CA TRP A 94 -3.81 -0.98 -1.76
C TRP A 94 -5.02 -1.14 -2.69
N SER A 95 -5.97 -0.20 -2.59
CA SER A 95 -7.22 -0.22 -3.36
C SER A 95 -7.10 0.68 -4.58
N THR A 96 -6.72 0.10 -5.73
CA THR A 96 -6.56 0.84 -7.00
C THR A 96 -7.84 0.87 -7.84
N SER A 97 -7.89 1.76 -8.84
CA SER A 97 -8.94 1.79 -9.86
C SER A 97 -8.38 1.42 -11.24
N LYS A 98 -9.25 1.02 -12.19
CA LYS A 98 -8.85 0.77 -13.59
C LYS A 98 -8.15 1.97 -14.26
N ARG A 99 -8.37 3.20 -13.76
CA ARG A 99 -7.74 4.41 -14.33
C ARG A 99 -6.51 4.88 -13.58
N SER A 100 -6.18 4.32 -12.42
CA SER A 100 -5.12 4.83 -11.56
C SER A 100 -3.80 4.95 -12.31
N ILE A 101 -3.34 3.89 -13.00
CA ILE A 101 -2.08 3.91 -13.76
C ILE A 101 -2.02 5.03 -14.80
N LYS A 102 -3.09 5.21 -15.57
CA LYS A 102 -3.19 6.30 -16.54
C LYS A 102 -3.07 7.67 -15.87
N LEU A 103 -3.72 7.86 -14.72
CA LEU A 103 -3.62 9.11 -13.95
C LEU A 103 -2.20 9.31 -13.40
N LEU A 104 -1.55 8.28 -12.87
CA LEU A 104 -0.16 8.39 -12.39
C LEU A 104 0.78 8.86 -13.52
N GLU A 105 0.63 8.30 -14.73
CA GLU A 105 1.39 8.74 -15.90
C GLU A 105 1.09 10.19 -16.29
N GLU A 106 -0.18 10.60 -16.31
CA GLU A 106 -0.60 11.98 -16.65
C GLU A 106 -0.02 13.01 -15.68
N TYR A 107 0.09 12.68 -14.39
CA TYR A 107 0.65 13.55 -13.37
C TYR A 107 2.18 13.42 -13.23
N GLY A 108 2.83 12.55 -14.01
CA GLY A 108 4.28 12.43 -14.09
C GLY A 108 4.92 11.68 -12.92
N LEU A 109 4.18 10.78 -12.27
CA LEU A 109 4.74 9.86 -11.30
C LEU A 109 5.54 8.75 -12.01
N GLU A 110 6.54 8.21 -11.32
CA GLU A 110 7.52 7.26 -11.88
C GLU A 110 7.24 5.83 -11.43
N TYR A 111 6.70 5.64 -10.21
CA TYR A 111 6.45 4.31 -9.65
C TYR A 111 5.18 4.23 -8.80
N ASP A 112 4.69 3.00 -8.66
CA ASP A 112 3.59 2.60 -7.78
C ASP A 112 4.06 1.50 -6.79
N HIS A 113 3.39 1.41 -5.65
CA HIS A 113 3.58 0.37 -4.62
C HIS A 113 2.24 -0.18 -4.15
N SER A 114 1.41 -0.66 -5.07
CA SER A 114 0.03 -1.08 -4.77
C SER A 114 -0.37 -2.41 -5.38
N PHE A 115 0.32 -2.87 -6.43
CA PHE A 115 -0.04 -4.07 -7.16
C PHE A 115 0.84 -5.28 -6.80
N MET A 116 0.24 -6.45 -6.88
CA MET A 116 0.83 -7.71 -6.41
C MET A 116 1.07 -8.72 -7.54
N HIS A 117 1.38 -8.28 -8.77
CA HIS A 117 1.64 -9.23 -9.87
C HIS A 117 2.94 -10.02 -9.70
N HIS A 118 3.84 -9.57 -8.81
CA HIS A 118 5.10 -10.24 -8.50
C HIS A 118 5.45 -10.00 -7.02
N ASP A 119 6.13 -10.94 -6.35
CA ASP A 119 6.44 -10.80 -4.91
C ASP A 119 7.72 -9.99 -4.62
N SER A 120 8.76 -10.10 -5.46
CA SER A 120 10.09 -9.57 -5.16
C SER A 120 10.87 -9.01 -6.38
N GLN A 121 10.21 -8.71 -7.49
CA GLN A 121 10.82 -8.09 -8.67
C GLN A 121 9.99 -6.90 -9.10
N MET A 122 10.66 -5.79 -9.41
CA MET A 122 10.02 -4.64 -10.04
C MET A 122 9.65 -4.96 -11.49
N TYR A 123 8.53 -4.45 -11.95
CA TYR A 123 8.04 -4.63 -13.33
C TYR A 123 7.29 -3.39 -13.81
N PHE A 124 7.07 -3.27 -15.12
CA PHE A 124 6.16 -2.24 -15.62
C PHE A 124 4.72 -2.71 -15.45
N VAL A 125 3.95 -1.99 -14.65
CA VAL A 125 2.56 -2.35 -14.33
C VAL A 125 1.69 -2.32 -15.58
N PRO A 126 0.70 -3.22 -15.74
CA PRO A 126 -0.27 -3.14 -16.82
C PRO A 126 -0.95 -1.76 -16.91
N ASP A 127 -1.28 -1.32 -18.12
CA ASP A 127 -1.84 0.00 -18.41
C ASP A 127 -3.31 0.18 -18.00
N GLY A 128 -3.94 -0.85 -17.44
CA GLY A 128 -5.34 -0.85 -17.01
C GLY A 128 -6.34 -1.06 -18.15
N THR A 129 -5.87 -1.36 -19.37
CA THR A 129 -6.75 -1.65 -20.51
C THR A 129 -7.15 -3.13 -20.61
N GLU A 130 -6.68 -3.96 -19.69
CA GLU A 130 -7.11 -5.34 -19.57
C GLU A 130 -8.58 -5.48 -19.15
N GLU A 131 -9.22 -6.49 -19.74
CA GLU A 131 -10.60 -6.85 -19.51
C GLU A 131 -10.67 -8.26 -18.95
N TRP A 132 -11.47 -8.42 -17.90
CA TRP A 132 -11.89 -9.70 -17.35
C TRP A 132 -13.41 -9.76 -17.32
N ARG A 133 -13.95 -10.96 -17.08
CA ARG A 133 -15.38 -11.16 -16.86
C ARG A 133 -15.60 -11.76 -15.49
N GLU A 134 -16.33 -11.04 -14.65
CA GLU A 134 -16.74 -11.53 -13.34
C GLU A 134 -17.69 -12.72 -13.48
N THR A 135 -17.60 -13.65 -12.54
CA THR A 135 -18.56 -14.74 -12.44
C THR A 135 -19.93 -14.18 -12.09
N ASP A 136 -20.90 -14.37 -12.99
CA ASP A 136 -22.29 -14.05 -12.74
C ASP A 136 -23.07 -15.32 -12.40
N THR A 137 -23.27 -15.55 -11.10
CA THR A 137 -24.08 -16.66 -10.57
C THR A 137 -25.54 -16.27 -10.31
N ARG A 138 -25.89 -14.99 -10.48
CA ARG A 138 -27.24 -14.46 -10.19
C ARG A 138 -28.14 -14.52 -11.40
N SER A 139 -27.53 -14.42 -12.59
CA SER A 139 -28.20 -14.59 -13.87
C SER A 139 -28.52 -16.07 -14.16
N SER A 140 -29.60 -16.30 -14.91
CA SER A 140 -29.92 -17.61 -15.49
C SER A 140 -29.14 -17.91 -16.77
N ALA A 141 -28.21 -17.04 -17.17
CA ALA A 141 -27.37 -17.25 -18.36
C ALA A 141 -26.41 -18.43 -18.17
N SER A 142 -25.98 -19.03 -19.29
CA SER A 142 -24.99 -20.10 -19.29
C SER A 142 -23.65 -19.63 -18.72
N ALA A 143 -22.95 -20.48 -17.98
CA ALA A 143 -21.61 -20.20 -17.45
C ALA A 143 -20.59 -19.77 -18.54
N SER A 144 -20.83 -20.15 -19.79
CA SER A 144 -20.01 -19.73 -20.93
C SER A 144 -19.94 -18.21 -21.13
N THR A 145 -20.81 -17.42 -20.50
CA THR A 145 -20.78 -15.95 -20.59
C THR A 145 -19.64 -15.30 -19.81
N TRP A 146 -19.10 -15.98 -18.79
CA TRP A 146 -18.00 -15.48 -17.95
C TRP A 146 -16.77 -16.39 -17.94
N MET A 147 -16.86 -17.62 -18.47
CA MET A 147 -15.71 -18.51 -18.66
C MET A 147 -14.81 -18.08 -19.85
N THR A 148 -14.30 -16.85 -19.79
CA THR A 148 -13.34 -16.30 -20.75
C THR A 148 -12.05 -15.94 -20.04
N PRO A 149 -10.87 -16.19 -20.64
CA PRO A 149 -9.61 -15.78 -20.05
C PRO A 149 -9.51 -14.25 -19.95
N LEU A 150 -8.66 -13.78 -19.03
CA LEU A 150 -8.20 -12.40 -18.99
C LEU A 150 -7.62 -11.99 -20.35
N SER A 151 -7.89 -10.76 -20.80
CA SER A 151 -7.29 -10.25 -22.03
C SER A 151 -5.78 -10.05 -21.88
N SER A 152 -5.08 -9.87 -23.00
CA SER A 152 -3.64 -9.59 -22.98
C SER A 152 -3.31 -8.32 -22.19
N LEU A 153 -2.29 -8.41 -21.33
CA LEU A 153 -1.73 -7.28 -20.59
C LEU A 153 -0.82 -6.45 -21.49
N LYS A 154 -0.84 -5.13 -21.30
CA LYS A 154 0.09 -4.18 -21.95
C LYS A 154 0.82 -3.39 -20.88
N PRO A 155 2.15 -3.32 -20.92
CA PRO A 155 2.89 -2.56 -19.92
C PRO A 155 2.67 -1.05 -20.10
N SER A 156 2.54 -0.34 -18.99
CA SER A 156 2.62 1.12 -18.90
C SER A 156 4.08 1.60 -18.77
N LYS A 157 4.28 2.88 -18.45
CA LYS A 157 5.57 3.47 -18.08
C LYS A 157 5.82 3.51 -16.57
N ILE A 158 4.81 3.19 -15.76
CA ILE A 158 4.92 3.17 -14.30
C ILE A 158 5.63 1.87 -13.88
N VAL A 159 6.68 2.02 -13.07
CA VAL A 159 7.34 0.86 -12.45
C VAL A 159 6.58 0.49 -11.19
N GLU A 160 6.14 -0.75 -11.07
CA GLU A 160 5.67 -1.29 -9.81
C GLU A 160 6.85 -1.74 -8.96
N VAL A 161 6.90 -1.24 -7.72
CA VAL A 161 7.60 -1.88 -6.62
C VAL A 161 6.54 -2.69 -5.87
N PRO A 162 6.53 -4.03 -5.91
CA PRO A 162 5.30 -4.73 -5.55
C PRO A 162 4.92 -4.62 -4.08
N ALA A 163 3.64 -4.35 -3.83
CA ALA A 163 3.01 -4.52 -2.52
C ALA A 163 2.95 -6.01 -2.14
N ASN A 164 2.98 -6.33 -0.84
CA ASN A 164 2.90 -7.71 -0.38
C ASN A 164 2.32 -7.78 1.04
N TRP A 165 1.12 -8.36 1.19
CA TRP A 165 0.46 -8.54 2.49
C TRP A 165 1.28 -9.33 3.52
N HIS A 166 2.26 -10.13 3.08
CA HIS A 166 3.15 -10.85 3.99
C HIS A 166 4.31 -9.98 4.50
N LEU A 167 4.48 -8.78 3.97
CA LEU A 167 5.49 -7.78 4.34
C LEU A 167 4.83 -6.46 4.79
N ASP A 168 3.63 -6.56 5.35
CA ASP A 168 2.85 -5.45 5.92
C ASP A 168 2.49 -5.77 7.36
N ASP A 169 2.75 -4.82 8.26
CA ASP A 169 2.51 -4.94 9.69
C ASP A 169 1.05 -4.65 10.08
N TRP A 170 0.28 -3.94 9.24
CA TRP A 170 -1.04 -3.46 9.60
C TRP A 170 -2.05 -4.59 9.82
N PRO A 171 -2.28 -5.54 8.88
CA PRO A 171 -3.25 -6.61 9.10
C PRO A 171 -2.97 -7.48 10.33
N PRO A 172 -1.72 -7.91 10.62
CA PRO A 172 -1.48 -8.76 11.79
C PRO A 172 -1.53 -7.98 13.12
N LEU A 173 -1.18 -6.68 13.14
CA LEU A 173 -1.02 -5.94 14.39
C LEU A 173 -2.12 -4.91 14.68
N GLN A 174 -2.98 -4.55 13.71
CA GLN A 174 -4.10 -3.62 13.93
C GLN A 174 -5.35 -4.37 14.47
N PRO A 175 -5.82 -4.09 15.71
CA PRO A 175 -7.01 -4.74 16.27
C PRO A 175 -8.35 -4.34 15.65
N GLN A 176 -8.43 -3.24 14.92
CA GLN A 176 -9.67 -2.85 14.22
C GLN A 176 -9.54 -3.11 12.72
N GLY A 177 -10.25 -4.13 12.23
CA GLY A 177 -10.20 -4.54 10.83
C GLY A 177 -9.09 -5.56 10.51
N GLY A 178 -8.08 -5.70 11.38
CA GLY A 178 -7.05 -6.73 11.33
C GLY A 178 -7.15 -7.76 12.47
N ASN A 179 -6.08 -8.53 12.67
CA ASN A 179 -5.98 -9.52 13.74
C ASN A 179 -5.66 -8.89 15.10
N GLY A 180 -4.72 -7.93 15.14
CA GLY A 180 -4.43 -7.10 16.32
C GLY A 180 -3.64 -7.70 17.46
N TYR A 181 -3.46 -9.03 17.48
CA TYR A 181 -2.88 -9.74 18.63
C TYR A 181 -1.84 -10.79 18.21
N ILE A 182 -1.30 -10.67 17.00
CA ILE A 182 -0.22 -11.54 16.54
C ILE A 182 1.07 -11.15 17.25
N ASP A 183 1.82 -12.14 17.74
CA ASP A 183 3.13 -11.94 18.36
C ASP A 183 4.10 -11.30 17.34
N PRO A 184 4.66 -10.11 17.61
CA PRO A 184 5.60 -9.44 16.71
C PRO A 184 6.81 -10.30 16.31
N TYR A 185 7.28 -11.20 17.19
CA TYR A 185 8.39 -12.10 16.88
C TYR A 185 8.04 -13.13 15.81
N VAL A 186 6.76 -13.49 15.66
CA VAL A 186 6.31 -14.37 14.57
C VAL A 186 6.41 -13.64 13.24
N ILE A 187 6.04 -12.36 13.20
CA ILE A 187 6.11 -11.51 12.01
C ILE A 187 7.58 -11.28 11.62
N GLU A 188 8.42 -10.88 12.58
CA GLU A 188 9.85 -10.68 12.37
C GLU A 188 10.53 -11.95 11.81
N ARG A 189 10.23 -13.11 12.39
CA ARG A 189 10.77 -14.39 11.90
C ARG A 189 10.31 -14.66 10.46
N MET A 190 9.03 -14.45 10.16
CA MET A 190 8.50 -14.66 8.82
C MET A 190 9.21 -13.77 7.78
N TRP A 191 9.43 -12.50 8.09
CA TRP A 191 10.14 -11.57 7.19
C TRP A 191 11.60 -11.97 6.98
N LYS A 192 12.30 -12.38 8.05
CA LYS A 192 13.68 -12.90 7.96
C LYS A 192 13.75 -14.14 7.08
N GLU A 193 12.84 -15.09 7.28
CA GLU A 193 12.82 -16.34 6.50
C GLU A 193 12.52 -16.07 5.02
N GLN A 194 11.59 -15.16 4.70
CA GLN A 194 11.33 -14.73 3.32
C GLN A 194 12.57 -14.09 2.69
N PHE A 195 13.21 -13.15 3.40
CA PHE A 195 14.44 -12.52 2.91
C PHE A 195 15.54 -13.54 2.66
N GLU A 196 15.78 -14.47 3.59
CA GLU A 196 16.78 -15.52 3.45
C GLU A 196 16.50 -16.45 2.27
N SER A 197 15.22 -16.79 2.04
CA SER A 197 14.81 -17.57 0.86
C SER A 197 15.12 -16.84 -0.43
N LEU A 198 14.68 -15.58 -0.54
CA LEU A 198 14.93 -14.74 -1.71
C LEU A 198 16.41 -14.53 -1.94
N TYR A 199 17.17 -14.28 -0.88
CA TYR A 199 18.61 -14.15 -0.93
C TYR A 199 19.24 -15.41 -1.47
N ARG A 200 18.87 -16.60 -0.98
CA ARG A 200 19.45 -17.87 -1.43
C ARG A 200 19.18 -18.16 -2.91
N GLU A 201 17.97 -17.87 -3.37
CA GLU A 201 17.44 -18.33 -4.66
C GLU A 201 17.67 -17.33 -5.80
N ASN A 202 17.81 -16.04 -5.50
CA ASN A 202 17.87 -15.00 -6.52
C ASN A 202 19.22 -14.28 -6.55
N GLU A 203 19.68 -13.93 -7.76
CA GLU A 203 20.84 -13.04 -7.94
C GLU A 203 20.47 -11.56 -7.72
N SER A 204 19.21 -11.20 -7.98
CA SER A 204 18.66 -9.88 -7.70
C SER A 204 17.21 -9.96 -7.25
N PHE A 205 16.79 -9.12 -6.31
CA PHE A 205 15.39 -8.96 -5.88
C PHE A 205 15.19 -7.64 -5.15
N CYS A 206 13.94 -7.17 -5.08
CA CYS A 206 13.49 -6.14 -4.15
C CYS A 206 12.76 -6.77 -2.96
N PHE A 207 13.00 -6.20 -1.78
CA PHE A 207 12.34 -6.55 -0.53
C PHE A 207 11.81 -5.25 0.07
N SER A 208 10.54 -4.96 -0.18
CA SER A 208 9.87 -3.75 0.24
C SER A 208 8.90 -4.12 1.35
N ASN A 209 9.18 -3.61 2.55
CA ASN A 209 8.35 -3.86 3.71
C ASN A 209 7.58 -2.59 4.07
N GLU A 210 6.29 -2.73 4.37
CA GLU A 210 5.40 -1.64 4.72
C GLU A 210 5.19 -1.60 6.24
N TYR A 211 5.24 -0.39 6.78
CA TYR A 211 4.86 -0.12 8.16
C TYR A 211 3.75 0.92 8.17
N SER A 212 2.61 0.59 8.76
CA SER A 212 1.55 1.56 9.00
C SER A 212 1.73 2.22 10.36
N SER A 213 1.85 3.55 10.34
CA SER A 213 1.92 4.36 11.57
C SER A 213 0.58 4.50 12.30
N ALA A 214 -0.49 3.83 11.86
CA ALA A 214 -1.85 4.03 12.36
C ALA A 214 -2.03 3.84 13.88
N SER A 215 -1.12 3.14 14.59
CA SER A 215 -1.20 3.02 16.06
C SER A 215 0.00 2.42 16.83
N GLN A 216 1.12 2.00 16.23
CA GLN A 216 1.89 0.89 16.81
C GLN A 216 3.32 1.12 17.29
N TRP A 217 3.73 2.37 17.55
CA TRP A 217 5.03 2.56 18.22
C TRP A 217 5.07 2.04 19.67
N GLU A 218 3.93 1.71 20.27
CA GLU A 218 3.91 0.97 21.56
C GLU A 218 4.54 -0.43 21.42
N ALA A 219 4.35 -1.14 20.29
CA ALA A 219 4.90 -2.49 20.10
C ALA A 219 6.39 -2.46 19.72
N ALA A 220 6.83 -1.49 18.92
CA ALA A 220 8.24 -1.30 18.61
C ALA A 220 9.08 -0.91 19.85
N GLY A 221 8.52 -0.10 20.76
CA GLY A 221 9.16 0.22 22.05
C GLY A 221 9.36 -1.00 22.96
N TYR A 222 8.55 -2.05 22.83
CA TYR A 222 8.73 -3.31 23.57
C TYR A 222 9.93 -4.14 23.08
N LEU A 223 10.33 -3.99 21.81
CA LEU A 223 11.52 -4.66 21.26
C LEU A 223 12.82 -3.99 21.77
N ASP A 224 12.82 -2.67 21.92
CA ASP A 224 13.98 -1.88 22.37
C ASP A 224 14.18 -1.95 23.89
N ALA A 225 13.10 -2.07 24.67
CA ALA A 225 13.15 -2.04 26.13
C ALA A 225 13.74 -3.31 26.81
N ARG A 226 14.22 -4.30 26.05
CA ARG A 226 14.87 -5.52 26.59
C ARG A 226 16.39 -5.58 26.36
N GLU A 227 17.00 -4.65 25.64
CA GLU A 227 18.47 -4.57 25.61
C GLU A 227 19.07 -3.93 26.88
N ASP A 228 18.23 -3.37 27.75
CA ASP A 228 18.64 -2.67 29.00
C ASP A 228 18.33 -3.45 30.31
N TYR A 229 18.19 -4.79 30.28
CA TYR A 229 18.06 -5.62 31.49
C TYR A 229 19.02 -6.80 31.56
#